data_AF-A0A653V4Q4-F1
#
_entry.id   AF-A0A653V4Q4-F1
#
_cell.length_a   1.000
_cell.length_b   1.000
_cell.length_c   1.000
_cell.angle_alpha   90.00
_cell.angle_beta   90.00
_cell.angle_gamma   90.00
#
_symmetry.space_group_name_H-M   'P 1'
#
loop_
_entity.id
_entity.type
_entity.pdbx_description
1 polymer ?
#
loop_
_entity_poly.entity_id
_entity_poly.type
_entity_poly.pdbx_seq_one_letter_code
_entity_poly.pdbx_strand_id
1 'polypeptide(L)'
;MSDIAFIQEAEALRAAGRLDELLCLLEQRYQATENMPAPERRDYFFTLFEWKMLIEDHAPARAALAQARDEQARRLLAGEYHVGAAAHEESHYQRADRLGLLVEMNRTLDDPGATREVFLQLEVKDPALARRDAYRVLEAVVEAGDFALAERYRGDPLDLLRSVNYSAATMPLFPPGREAPRLAADLTNLAKDVRIAIAVLRGLGRTEEADTVRAALLDGLATEELRVVAERELDAPGTISRTLGERQAALDEAG
;
A
#
# COMPACT_ATOMS: atom_id res chain seq x y z
N MET A 1 -23.15 4.91 11.13
CA MET A 1 -22.57 4.07 12.20
C MET A 1 -21.16 4.57 12.46
N SER A 2 -20.74 4.73 13.72
CA SER A 2 -19.35 5.11 14.03
C SER A 2 -18.38 3.95 13.76
N ASP A 3 -17.09 4.24 13.62
CA ASP A 3 -16.07 3.20 13.40
C ASP A 3 -16.02 2.20 14.54
N ILE A 4 -16.10 2.68 15.78
CA ILE A 4 -16.10 1.84 16.98
C ILE A 4 -17.30 0.87 16.97
N ALA A 5 -18.50 1.37 16.67
CA ALA A 5 -19.70 0.54 16.64
C ALA A 5 -19.60 -0.53 15.53
N PHE A 6 -19.07 -0.16 14.38
CA PHE A 6 -18.84 -1.09 13.27
C PHE A 6 -17.86 -2.20 13.63
N ILE A 7 -16.72 -1.86 14.22
CA ILE A 7 -15.69 -2.84 14.63
C ILE A 7 -16.28 -3.83 15.64
N GLN A 8 -16.98 -3.33 16.66
CA GLN A 8 -17.62 -4.16 17.68
C GLN A 8 -18.66 -5.11 17.09
N GLU A 9 -19.47 -4.63 16.14
CA GLU A 9 -20.47 -5.47 15.46
C GLU A 9 -19.81 -6.51 14.56
N ALA A 10 -18.78 -6.12 13.81
CA ALA A 10 -18.02 -7.03 12.95
C ALA A 10 -17.34 -8.15 13.76
N GLU A 11 -16.70 -7.81 14.88
CA GLU A 11 -16.11 -8.76 15.81
C GLU A 11 -17.16 -9.73 16.39
N ALA A 12 -18.33 -9.21 16.80
CA ALA A 12 -19.40 -10.04 17.34
C ALA A 12 -19.96 -11.03 16.30
N LEU A 13 -20.16 -10.59 15.05
CA LEU A 13 -20.64 -11.45 13.96
C LEU A 13 -19.60 -12.53 13.61
N ARG A 14 -18.32 -12.16 13.54
CA ARG A 14 -17.20 -13.08 13.31
C ARG A 14 -17.11 -14.13 14.41
N ALA A 15 -17.13 -13.72 15.68
CA ALA A 15 -17.08 -14.62 16.83
C ALA A 15 -18.28 -15.59 16.88
N ALA A 16 -19.44 -15.16 16.38
CA ALA A 16 -20.63 -15.99 16.27
C ALA A 16 -20.67 -16.87 15.00
N GLY A 17 -19.68 -16.78 14.11
CA GLY A 17 -19.66 -17.51 12.83
C GLY A 17 -20.72 -17.05 11.82
N ARG A 18 -21.30 -15.86 12.00
CA ARG A 18 -22.37 -15.29 11.17
C ARG A 18 -21.79 -14.55 9.96
N LEU A 19 -21.04 -15.29 9.14
CA LEU A 19 -20.20 -14.72 8.08
C LEU A 19 -20.98 -14.05 6.94
N ASP A 20 -22.16 -14.58 6.59
CA ASP A 20 -23.04 -13.95 5.57
C ASP A 20 -23.55 -12.58 6.05
N GLU A 21 -23.87 -12.47 7.34
CA GLU A 21 -24.34 -11.22 7.94
C GLU A 21 -23.20 -10.21 8.08
N LEU A 22 -21.99 -10.68 8.40
CA LEU A 22 -20.80 -9.86 8.37
C LEU A 22 -20.55 -9.34 6.95
N LEU A 23 -20.63 -10.19 5.92
CA LEU A 23 -20.50 -9.75 4.53
C LEU A 23 -21.53 -8.65 4.19
N CYS A 24 -22.79 -8.85 4.56
CA CYS A 24 -23.84 -7.87 4.33
C CYS A 24 -23.53 -6.53 5.02
N LEU A 25 -23.01 -6.56 6.25
CA LEU A 25 -22.57 -5.36 6.98
C LEU A 25 -21.44 -4.63 6.24
N LEU A 26 -20.44 -5.38 5.72
CA LEU A 26 -19.32 -4.83 4.96
C LEU A 26 -19.78 -4.18 3.66
N GLU A 27 -20.64 -4.84 2.89
CA GLU A 27 -21.20 -4.32 1.63
C GLU A 27 -22.01 -3.05 1.85
N GLN A 28 -22.85 -3.04 2.90
CA GLN A 28 -23.63 -1.84 3.27
C GLN A 28 -22.73 -0.66 3.63
N ARG A 29 -21.69 -0.91 4.44
CA ARG A 29 -20.74 0.13 4.83
C ARG A 29 -19.92 0.62 3.63
N TYR A 30 -19.44 -0.29 2.79
CA TYR A 30 -18.71 0.05 1.57
C TYR A 30 -19.56 0.94 0.65
N GLN A 31 -20.82 0.55 0.41
CA GLN A 31 -21.74 1.33 -0.41
C GLN A 31 -22.07 2.69 0.22
N ALA A 32 -22.19 2.76 1.55
CA ALA A 32 -22.37 4.02 2.25
C ALA A 32 -21.17 4.95 2.05
N THR A 33 -19.93 4.43 2.11
CA THR A 33 -18.71 5.20 1.82
C THR A 33 -18.64 5.64 0.36
N GLU A 34 -18.96 4.77 -0.61
CA GLU A 34 -19.02 5.14 -2.04
C GLU A 34 -20.00 6.29 -2.33
N ASN A 35 -21.08 6.37 -1.55
CA ASN A 35 -22.12 7.39 -1.69
C ASN A 35 -21.80 8.69 -0.94
N MET A 36 -20.68 8.76 -0.18
CA MET A 36 -20.25 10.01 0.42
C MET A 36 -19.85 11.02 -0.66
N PRO A 37 -20.04 12.33 -0.45
CA PRO A 37 -19.63 13.33 -1.43
C PRO A 37 -18.12 13.31 -1.70
N ALA A 38 -17.30 13.24 -0.66
CA ALA A 38 -15.84 13.26 -0.77
C ALA A 38 -15.20 12.27 0.22
N PRO A 39 -15.37 10.95 0.02
CA PRO A 39 -14.77 9.97 0.91
C PRO A 39 -13.25 10.04 0.80
N GLU A 40 -12.59 10.02 1.94
CA GLU A 40 -11.15 9.89 2.07
C GLU A 40 -10.75 8.42 2.13
N ARG A 41 -9.46 8.12 1.92
CA ARG A 41 -8.95 6.73 2.01
C ARG A 41 -9.23 6.09 3.37
N ARG A 42 -9.16 6.87 4.46
CA ARG A 42 -9.42 6.37 5.82
C ARG A 42 -10.85 5.85 6.00
N ASP A 43 -11.81 6.36 5.23
CA ASP A 43 -13.23 5.96 5.35
C ASP A 43 -13.47 4.53 4.84
N TYR A 44 -12.53 3.99 4.05
CA TYR A 44 -12.52 2.61 3.59
C TYR A 44 -11.72 1.66 4.49
N PHE A 45 -10.83 2.19 5.35
CA PHE A 45 -9.79 1.41 6.02
C PHE A 45 -10.36 0.22 6.79
N PHE A 46 -11.26 0.47 7.75
CA PHE A 46 -11.85 -0.61 8.55
C PHE A 46 -12.69 -1.58 7.71
N THR A 47 -13.40 -1.07 6.69
CA THR A 47 -14.20 -1.92 5.81
C THR A 47 -13.33 -2.89 5.02
N LEU A 48 -12.27 -2.41 4.36
CA LEU A 48 -11.37 -3.27 3.58
C LEU A 48 -10.51 -4.18 4.45
N PHE A 49 -10.13 -3.71 5.65
CA PHE A 49 -9.42 -4.54 6.63
C PHE A 49 -10.27 -5.73 7.06
N GLU A 50 -11.52 -5.51 7.48
CA GLU A 50 -12.42 -6.59 7.87
C GLU A 50 -12.74 -7.52 6.70
N TRP A 51 -12.89 -6.95 5.49
CA TRP A 51 -13.11 -7.74 4.28
C TRP A 51 -11.92 -8.65 3.98
N LYS A 52 -10.69 -8.15 4.10
CA LYS A 52 -9.48 -8.96 3.97
C LYS A 52 -9.48 -10.15 4.93
N MET A 53 -9.86 -9.91 6.19
CA MET A 53 -9.97 -10.98 7.19
C MET A 53 -11.12 -11.96 6.89
N LEU A 54 -12.15 -11.55 6.13
CA LEU A 54 -13.30 -12.40 5.81
C LEU A 54 -13.06 -13.30 4.60
N ILE A 55 -12.33 -12.83 3.59
CA ILE A 55 -12.12 -13.59 2.35
C ILE A 55 -11.30 -14.88 2.53
N GLU A 56 -10.58 -15.00 3.65
CA GLU A 56 -9.78 -16.19 3.98
C GLU A 56 -10.69 -17.40 4.27
N ASP A 57 -11.81 -17.17 4.95
CA ASP A 57 -12.71 -18.22 5.44
C ASP A 57 -14.08 -18.24 4.74
N HIS A 58 -14.38 -17.25 3.90
CA HIS A 58 -15.71 -17.07 3.32
C HIS A 58 -15.66 -16.71 1.82
N ALA A 59 -15.85 -17.73 0.96
CA ALA A 59 -15.79 -17.57 -0.50
C ALA A 59 -16.75 -16.50 -1.08
N PRO A 60 -18.00 -16.32 -0.60
CA PRO A 60 -18.86 -15.23 -1.06
C PRO A 60 -18.26 -13.83 -0.86
N ALA A 61 -17.50 -13.61 0.21
CA ALA A 61 -16.83 -12.33 0.44
C ALA A 61 -15.77 -12.05 -0.62
N ARG A 62 -15.03 -13.08 -1.06
CA ARG A 62 -14.04 -12.94 -2.14
C ARG A 62 -14.72 -12.55 -3.46
N ALA A 63 -15.85 -13.17 -3.77
CA ALA A 63 -16.63 -12.84 -4.98
C ALA A 63 -17.18 -11.41 -4.93
N ALA A 64 -17.73 -10.98 -3.80
CA ALA A 64 -18.25 -9.63 -3.61
C ALA A 64 -17.14 -8.56 -3.71
N LEU A 65 -15.94 -8.83 -3.16
CA LEU A 65 -14.79 -7.94 -3.29
C LEU A 65 -14.31 -7.83 -4.75
N ALA A 66 -14.27 -8.95 -5.46
CA ALA A 66 -13.94 -8.99 -6.89
C ALA A 66 -14.93 -8.15 -7.73
N GLN A 67 -16.24 -8.26 -7.44
CA GLN A 67 -17.25 -7.44 -8.10
C GLN A 67 -17.08 -5.94 -7.80
N ALA A 68 -16.82 -5.58 -6.54
CA ALA A 68 -16.56 -4.20 -6.15
C ALA A 68 -15.33 -3.65 -6.89
N ARG A 69 -14.23 -4.41 -6.94
CA ARG A 69 -13.03 -4.09 -7.71
C ARG A 69 -13.34 -3.88 -9.19
N ASP A 70 -14.09 -4.77 -9.83
CA ASP A 70 -14.38 -4.66 -11.27
C ASP A 70 -15.16 -3.39 -11.60
N GLU A 71 -16.07 -2.98 -10.72
CA GLU A 71 -16.78 -1.71 -10.84
C GLU A 71 -15.83 -0.51 -10.66
N GLN A 72 -14.90 -0.55 -9.71
CA GLN A 72 -13.88 0.48 -9.54
C GLN A 72 -12.99 0.61 -10.78
N ALA A 73 -12.58 -0.50 -11.38
CA ALA A 73 -11.76 -0.52 -12.60
C ALA A 73 -12.53 0.06 -13.79
N ARG A 74 -13.79 -0.35 -13.97
CA ARG A 74 -14.67 0.18 -15.02
C ARG A 74 -14.82 1.70 -14.92
N ARG A 75 -15.02 2.24 -13.71
CA ARG A 75 -15.16 3.68 -13.47
C ARG A 75 -13.86 4.44 -13.67
N LEU A 76 -12.73 3.92 -13.17
CA LEU A 76 -11.41 4.50 -13.41
C LEU A 76 -11.16 4.66 -14.92
N LEU A 77 -11.40 3.61 -15.69
CA LEU A 77 -11.21 3.60 -17.14
C LEU A 77 -12.27 4.40 -17.92
N ALA A 78 -13.36 4.82 -17.26
CA ALA A 78 -14.33 5.78 -17.80
C ALA A 78 -13.96 7.23 -17.50
N GLY A 79 -12.85 7.49 -16.79
CA GLY A 79 -12.37 8.83 -16.43
C GLY A 79 -12.79 9.28 -15.03
N GLU A 80 -13.45 8.43 -14.24
CA GLU A 80 -13.80 8.74 -12.85
C GLU A 80 -12.63 8.39 -11.91
N TYR A 81 -11.62 9.25 -11.85
CA TYR A 81 -10.37 8.95 -11.12
C TYR A 81 -10.49 8.97 -9.59
N HIS A 82 -11.54 9.60 -9.06
CA HIS A 82 -11.78 9.73 -7.61
C HIS A 82 -13.17 9.21 -7.24
N VAL A 83 -13.32 8.74 -6.01
CA VAL A 83 -14.62 8.29 -5.47
C VAL A 83 -15.45 9.45 -4.93
N GLY A 84 -16.78 9.37 -5.01
CA GLY A 84 -17.73 10.39 -4.58
C GLY A 84 -18.11 11.39 -5.69
N ALA A 85 -19.04 12.29 -5.39
CA ALA A 85 -19.42 13.40 -6.28
C ALA A 85 -18.57 14.63 -5.94
N ALA A 86 -17.87 15.22 -6.92
CA ALA A 86 -17.01 16.37 -6.68
C ALA A 86 -17.77 17.49 -5.95
N ALA A 87 -17.48 17.69 -4.66
CA ALA A 87 -18.10 18.74 -3.86
C ALA A 87 -17.52 20.11 -4.24
N HIS A 88 -16.20 20.21 -4.39
CA HIS A 88 -15.44 21.40 -4.83
C HIS A 88 -14.08 20.98 -5.43
N GLU A 89 -13.48 21.82 -6.29
CA GLU A 89 -12.18 21.56 -6.95
C GLU A 89 -11.03 21.31 -5.94
N GLU A 90 -11.07 21.93 -4.76
CA GLU A 90 -10.05 21.75 -3.72
C GLU A 90 -10.11 20.38 -3.02
N SER A 91 -11.26 19.70 -3.05
CA SER A 91 -11.45 18.42 -2.37
C SER A 91 -10.83 17.23 -3.12
N HIS A 92 -10.35 17.40 -4.36
CA HIS A 92 -9.78 16.30 -5.15
C HIS A 92 -8.53 15.67 -4.50
N TYR A 93 -7.74 16.46 -3.76
CA TYR A 93 -6.53 15.97 -3.10
C TYR A 93 -6.78 15.17 -1.82
N GLN A 94 -7.98 15.30 -1.23
CA GLN A 94 -8.35 14.58 -0.01
C GLN A 94 -9.14 13.31 -0.31
N ARG A 95 -9.75 13.23 -1.49
CA ARG A 95 -10.60 12.11 -1.89
C ARG A 95 -9.78 10.86 -2.19
N ALA A 96 -10.35 9.72 -1.85
CA ALA A 96 -9.85 8.42 -2.27
C ALA A 96 -9.75 8.38 -3.81
N ASP A 97 -8.55 8.10 -4.30
CA ASP A 97 -8.31 7.81 -5.71
C ASP A 97 -8.64 6.34 -6.03
N ARG A 98 -9.27 6.09 -7.18
CA ARG A 98 -9.72 4.74 -7.55
C ARG A 98 -8.55 3.79 -7.83
N LEU A 99 -7.43 4.29 -8.35
CA LEU A 99 -6.26 3.45 -8.61
C LEU A 99 -5.66 2.89 -7.31
N GLY A 100 -5.51 3.72 -6.28
CA GLY A 100 -5.07 3.30 -4.96
C GLY A 100 -6.02 2.29 -4.31
N LEU A 101 -7.33 2.50 -4.44
CA LEU A 101 -8.34 1.55 -3.98
C LEU A 101 -8.23 0.20 -4.71
N LEU A 102 -8.06 0.22 -6.03
CA LEU A 102 -7.88 -0.98 -6.85
C LEU A 102 -6.62 -1.77 -6.49
N VAL A 103 -5.49 -1.09 -6.29
CA VAL A 103 -4.26 -1.75 -5.83
C VAL A 103 -4.48 -2.46 -4.49
N GLU A 104 -5.18 -1.81 -3.57
CA GLU A 104 -5.50 -2.39 -2.26
C GLU A 104 -6.43 -3.60 -2.37
N MET A 105 -7.49 -3.51 -3.18
CA MET A 105 -8.42 -4.61 -3.45
C MET A 105 -7.73 -5.79 -4.13
N ASN A 106 -6.90 -5.54 -5.14
CA ASN A 106 -6.16 -6.58 -5.87
C ASN A 106 -5.15 -7.29 -4.97
N ARG A 107 -4.45 -6.54 -4.12
CA ARG A 107 -3.56 -7.14 -3.11
C ARG A 107 -4.33 -8.03 -2.15
N THR A 108 -5.51 -7.61 -1.70
CA THR A 108 -6.37 -8.43 -0.85
C THR A 108 -6.84 -9.69 -1.59
N LEU A 109 -7.16 -9.60 -2.88
CA LEU A 109 -7.55 -10.74 -3.71
C LEU A 109 -6.37 -11.63 -4.14
N ASP A 110 -5.12 -11.25 -3.84
CA ASP A 110 -3.90 -11.92 -4.30
C ASP A 110 -3.82 -11.99 -5.84
N ASP A 111 -4.20 -10.90 -6.51
CA ASP A 111 -4.26 -10.79 -7.97
C ASP A 111 -3.41 -9.60 -8.48
N PRO A 112 -2.07 -9.69 -8.44
CA PRO A 112 -1.18 -8.66 -8.97
C PRO A 112 -1.35 -8.45 -10.48
N GLY A 113 -1.79 -9.49 -11.21
CA GLY A 113 -2.08 -9.44 -12.64
C GLY A 113 -3.18 -8.44 -13.00
N ALA A 114 -4.26 -8.39 -12.20
CA ALA A 114 -5.33 -7.42 -12.39
C ALA A 114 -4.84 -5.96 -12.24
N THR A 115 -3.93 -5.69 -11.31
CA THR A 115 -3.33 -4.34 -11.16
C THR A 115 -2.54 -3.97 -12.41
N ARG A 116 -1.70 -4.88 -12.90
CA ARG A 116 -0.94 -4.69 -14.15
C ARG A 116 -1.86 -4.42 -15.34
N GLU A 117 -2.92 -5.20 -15.49
CA GLU A 117 -3.86 -5.05 -16.61
C GLU A 117 -4.56 -3.70 -16.60
N VAL A 118 -5.11 -3.28 -15.44
CA VAL A 118 -5.73 -1.96 -15.30
C VAL A 118 -4.73 -0.85 -15.60
N PHE A 119 -3.49 -0.98 -15.14
CA PHE A 119 -2.46 0.03 -15.38
C PHE A 119 -2.08 0.15 -16.87
N LEU A 120 -1.98 -0.97 -17.60
CA LEU A 120 -1.75 -0.94 -19.05
C LEU A 120 -2.91 -0.26 -19.80
N GLN A 121 -4.15 -0.53 -19.41
CA GLN A 121 -5.32 0.16 -19.98
C GLN A 121 -5.31 1.65 -19.65
N LEU A 122 -4.91 2.01 -18.43
CA LEU A 122 -4.77 3.40 -18.01
C LEU A 122 -3.65 4.13 -18.77
N GLU A 123 -2.50 3.49 -19.02
CA GLU A 123 -1.40 4.06 -19.82
C GLU A 123 -1.88 4.45 -21.22
N VAL A 124 -2.72 3.64 -21.85
CA VAL A 124 -3.29 3.94 -23.18
C VAL A 124 -4.30 5.09 -23.11
N LYS A 125 -5.16 5.12 -22.09
CA LYS A 125 -6.23 6.12 -21.97
C LYS A 125 -5.76 7.49 -21.49
N ASP A 126 -4.90 7.51 -20.48
CA ASP A 126 -4.36 8.71 -19.86
C ASP A 126 -2.88 8.49 -19.46
N PRO A 127 -1.95 8.67 -20.41
CA PRO A 127 -0.53 8.47 -20.16
C PRO A 127 0.04 9.43 -19.09
N ALA A 128 -0.57 10.61 -18.91
CA ALA A 128 -0.13 11.58 -17.93
C ALA A 128 -0.47 11.11 -16.51
N LEU A 129 -1.70 10.65 -16.31
CA LEU A 129 -2.15 10.05 -15.07
C LEU A 129 -1.35 8.79 -14.73
N ALA A 130 -1.15 7.90 -15.70
CA ALA A 130 -0.37 6.69 -15.52
C ALA A 130 1.07 6.99 -15.06
N ARG A 131 1.74 8.00 -15.65
CA ARG A 131 3.07 8.45 -15.18
C ARG A 131 3.05 9.01 -13.77
N ARG A 132 2.07 9.85 -13.45
CA ARG A 132 1.95 10.46 -12.12
C ARG A 132 1.78 9.40 -11.02
N ASP A 133 0.95 8.40 -11.28
CA ASP A 133 0.53 7.44 -10.26
C ASP A 133 1.23 6.07 -10.36
N ALA A 134 2.21 5.93 -11.25
CA ALA A 134 2.92 4.67 -11.50
C ALA A 134 3.53 4.06 -10.22
N TYR A 135 4.05 4.88 -9.32
CA TYR A 135 4.66 4.44 -8.05
C TYR A 135 3.73 3.55 -7.22
N ARG A 136 2.40 3.69 -7.39
CA ARG A 136 1.39 2.91 -6.66
C ARG A 136 1.29 1.47 -7.12
N VAL A 137 1.61 1.20 -8.38
CA VAL A 137 1.41 -0.12 -9.01
C VAL A 137 2.69 -0.93 -9.12
N LEU A 138 3.87 -0.31 -8.93
CA LEU A 138 5.16 -0.93 -9.23
C LEU A 138 5.36 -2.28 -8.53
N GLU A 139 5.00 -2.41 -7.25
CA GLU A 139 5.11 -3.69 -6.53
C GLU A 139 4.28 -4.79 -7.20
N ALA A 140 3.00 -4.52 -7.47
CA ALA A 140 2.11 -5.48 -8.12
C ALA A 140 2.54 -5.79 -9.57
N VAL A 141 3.08 -4.82 -10.30
CA VAL A 141 3.61 -5.03 -11.66
C VAL A 141 4.84 -5.96 -11.63
N VAL A 142 5.72 -5.79 -10.64
CA VAL A 142 6.87 -6.67 -10.40
C VAL A 142 6.41 -8.08 -9.98
N GLU A 143 5.44 -8.19 -9.08
CA GLU A 143 4.85 -9.47 -8.66
C GLU A 143 4.17 -10.19 -9.82
N ALA A 144 3.55 -9.45 -10.75
CA ALA A 144 2.98 -9.99 -12.00
C ALA A 144 4.07 -10.36 -13.04
N GLY A 145 5.35 -10.11 -12.76
CA GLY A 145 6.48 -10.47 -13.61
C GLY A 145 6.71 -9.54 -14.82
N ASP A 146 6.04 -8.39 -14.91
CA ASP A 146 6.24 -7.44 -16.01
C ASP A 146 7.36 -6.44 -15.69
N PHE A 147 8.58 -6.98 -15.64
CA PHE A 147 9.77 -6.20 -15.29
C PHE A 147 10.08 -5.11 -16.33
N ALA A 148 9.69 -5.29 -17.59
CA ALA A 148 9.88 -4.27 -18.63
C ALA A 148 8.96 -3.06 -18.42
N LEU A 149 7.72 -3.30 -18.00
CA LEU A 149 6.80 -2.22 -17.62
C LEU A 149 7.31 -1.50 -16.36
N ALA A 150 7.72 -2.26 -15.33
CA ALA A 150 8.27 -1.68 -14.12
C ALA A 150 9.56 -0.86 -14.37
N GLU A 151 10.48 -1.33 -15.23
CA GLU A 151 11.69 -0.59 -15.63
C GLU A 151 11.39 0.79 -16.22
N ARG A 152 10.32 0.89 -17.02
CA ARG A 152 9.92 2.14 -17.70
C ARG A 152 9.46 3.21 -16.71
N TYR A 153 8.91 2.79 -15.59
CA TYR A 153 8.23 3.66 -14.63
C TYR A 153 8.95 3.80 -13.30
N ARG A 154 9.85 2.87 -12.95
CA ARG A 154 10.67 3.01 -11.75
C ARG A 154 11.55 4.25 -11.88
N GLY A 155 11.56 5.07 -10.84
CA GLY A 155 12.46 6.22 -10.73
C GLY A 155 13.89 5.79 -10.40
N ASP A 156 14.70 6.74 -9.94
CA ASP A 156 15.99 6.46 -9.31
C ASP A 156 15.74 5.77 -7.95
N PRO A 157 16.17 4.52 -7.75
CA PRO A 157 15.96 3.81 -6.49
C PRO A 157 16.68 4.45 -5.29
N LEU A 158 17.67 5.33 -5.51
CA LEU A 158 18.45 5.97 -4.44
C LEU A 158 18.06 7.43 -4.20
N ASP A 159 16.97 7.93 -4.79
CA ASP A 159 16.56 9.35 -4.70
C ASP A 159 16.38 9.82 -3.23
N LEU A 160 15.84 8.93 -2.38
CA LEU A 160 15.62 9.20 -0.95
C LEU A 160 16.87 9.04 -0.07
N LEU A 161 18.00 8.57 -0.60
CA LEU A 161 19.19 8.27 0.21
C LEU A 161 19.71 9.51 0.95
N ARG A 162 19.73 10.66 0.26
CA ARG A 162 20.21 11.91 0.85
C ARG A 162 19.30 12.38 1.98
N SER A 163 17.97 12.32 1.79
CA SER A 163 17.01 12.75 2.82
C SER A 163 17.04 11.82 4.02
N VAL A 164 17.16 10.50 3.82
CA VAL A 164 17.32 9.52 4.91
C VAL A 164 18.57 9.85 5.75
N ASN A 165 19.71 10.09 5.11
CA ASN A 165 20.93 10.44 5.82
C ASN A 165 20.83 11.78 6.56
N TYR A 166 20.12 12.76 5.99
CA TYR A 166 19.84 14.03 6.67
C TYR A 166 18.96 13.84 7.91
N SER A 167 17.86 13.08 7.78
CA SER A 167 16.96 12.75 8.89
C SER A 167 17.71 12.01 10.01
N ALA A 168 18.62 11.10 9.66
CA ALA A 168 19.43 10.34 10.62
C ALA A 168 20.33 11.19 11.52
N ALA A 169 20.68 12.41 11.11
CA ALA A 169 21.47 13.33 11.94
C ALA A 169 20.65 13.97 13.07
N THR A 170 19.31 13.94 13.00
CA THR A 170 18.44 14.72 13.89
C THR A 170 17.27 13.93 14.48
N MET A 171 16.92 12.79 13.90
CA MET A 171 15.77 11.99 14.30
C MET A 171 16.24 10.60 14.72
N PRO A 172 15.72 10.06 15.84
CA PRO A 172 15.97 8.68 16.20
C PRO A 172 15.28 7.75 15.21
N LEU A 173 15.91 6.61 14.90
CA LEU A 173 15.30 5.58 14.07
C LEU A 173 14.05 4.99 14.74
N PHE A 174 14.13 4.80 16.05
CA PHE A 174 13.03 4.35 16.89
C PHE A 174 12.80 5.41 17.98
N PRO A 175 11.90 6.38 17.77
CA PRO A 175 11.65 7.43 18.75
C PRO A 175 11.01 6.88 20.04
N PRO A 176 11.21 7.55 21.18
CA PRO A 176 10.55 7.20 22.43
C PRO A 176 9.06 7.60 22.42
N GLY A 177 8.24 6.85 23.16
CA GLY A 177 6.82 7.18 23.33
C GLY A 177 6.00 7.08 22.04
N ARG A 178 5.02 7.97 21.87
CA ARG A 178 4.07 7.97 20.74
C ARG A 178 4.47 8.93 19.60
N GLU A 179 5.74 9.30 19.52
CA GLU A 179 6.23 10.16 18.46
C GLU A 179 6.24 9.43 17.10
N ALA A 180 5.98 10.17 16.03
CA ALA A 180 5.96 9.59 14.69
C ALA A 180 7.37 9.13 14.27
N PRO A 181 7.57 7.86 13.86
CA PRO A 181 8.88 7.30 13.52
C PRO A 181 9.32 7.69 12.10
N ARG A 182 9.55 8.99 11.88
CA ARG A 182 9.83 9.58 10.55
C ARG A 182 11.03 8.95 9.85
N LEU A 183 12.16 8.80 10.55
CA LEU A 183 13.37 8.20 9.96
C LEU A 183 13.13 6.74 9.53
N ALA A 184 12.41 5.97 10.34
CA ALA A 184 12.06 4.60 9.98
C ALA A 184 11.12 4.54 8.75
N ALA A 185 10.17 5.48 8.64
CA ALA A 185 9.30 5.58 7.48
C ALA A 185 10.08 5.93 6.20
N ASP A 186 10.98 6.91 6.26
CA ASP A 186 11.84 7.29 5.14
C ASP A 186 12.74 6.11 4.72
N LEU A 187 13.35 5.41 5.69
CA LEU A 187 14.17 4.23 5.44
C LEU A 187 13.38 3.09 4.81
N THR A 188 12.13 2.88 5.26
CA THR A 188 11.23 1.87 4.68
C THR A 188 10.92 2.19 3.22
N ASN A 189 10.63 3.45 2.91
CA ASN A 189 10.35 3.87 1.53
C ASN A 189 11.58 3.71 0.63
N LEU A 190 12.77 4.12 1.09
CA LEU A 190 14.02 3.93 0.36
C LEU A 190 14.31 2.44 0.12
N ALA A 191 14.17 1.60 1.15
CA ALA A 191 14.40 0.15 1.03
C ALA A 191 13.39 -0.49 0.06
N LYS A 192 12.14 -0.04 0.05
CA LYS A 192 11.11 -0.46 -0.90
C LYS A 192 11.51 -0.12 -2.34
N ASP A 193 11.89 1.12 -2.61
CA ASP A 193 12.27 1.56 -3.96
C ASP A 193 13.50 0.79 -4.48
N VAL A 194 14.50 0.58 -3.62
CA VAL A 194 15.68 -0.25 -3.93
C VAL A 194 15.29 -1.70 -4.21
N ARG A 195 14.38 -2.29 -3.43
CA ARG A 195 13.90 -3.65 -3.68
C ARG A 195 13.17 -3.80 -5.00
N ILE A 196 12.32 -2.83 -5.36
CA ILE A 196 11.65 -2.80 -6.66
C ILE A 196 12.71 -2.79 -7.77
N ALA A 197 13.72 -1.92 -7.68
CA ALA A 197 14.78 -1.87 -8.68
C ALA A 197 15.61 -3.16 -8.75
N ILE A 198 15.97 -3.76 -7.62
CA ILE A 198 16.68 -5.05 -7.57
C ILE A 198 15.85 -6.15 -8.25
N ALA A 199 14.56 -6.24 -7.93
CA ALA A 199 13.66 -7.24 -8.50
C ALA A 199 13.51 -7.06 -10.02
N VAL A 200 13.35 -5.82 -10.49
CA VAL A 200 13.28 -5.47 -11.92
C VAL A 200 14.58 -5.85 -12.64
N LEU A 201 15.72 -5.44 -12.11
CA LEU A 201 17.02 -5.72 -12.74
C LEU A 201 17.28 -7.22 -12.82
N ARG A 202 17.02 -7.97 -11.74
CA ARG A 202 17.13 -9.45 -11.74
C ARG A 202 16.16 -10.09 -12.73
N GLY A 203 14.92 -9.63 -12.77
CA GLY A 203 13.90 -10.11 -13.71
C GLY A 203 14.26 -9.86 -15.18
N LEU A 204 15.05 -8.82 -15.46
CA LEU A 204 15.61 -8.51 -16.78
C LEU A 204 16.97 -9.19 -17.05
N GLY A 205 17.47 -10.03 -16.14
CA GLY A 205 18.77 -10.71 -16.27
C GLY A 205 19.99 -9.84 -15.96
N ARG A 206 19.80 -8.64 -15.39
CA ARG A 206 20.84 -7.67 -15.03
C ARG A 206 21.30 -7.84 -13.58
N THR A 207 21.72 -9.04 -13.21
CA THR A 207 22.03 -9.40 -11.81
C THR A 207 23.16 -8.56 -11.22
N GLU A 208 24.24 -8.33 -11.97
CA GLU A 208 25.38 -7.52 -11.48
C GLU A 208 24.97 -6.07 -11.16
N GLU A 209 24.07 -5.50 -11.96
CA GLU A 209 23.54 -4.16 -11.72
C GLU A 209 22.64 -4.15 -10.48
N ALA A 210 21.84 -5.20 -10.26
CA ALA A 210 21.03 -5.34 -9.06
C ALA A 210 21.90 -5.38 -7.80
N ASP A 211 23.00 -6.13 -7.82
CA ASP A 211 23.93 -6.23 -6.70
C ASP A 211 24.68 -4.91 -6.48
N THR A 212 24.99 -4.18 -7.56
CA THR A 212 25.56 -2.83 -7.50
C THR A 212 24.61 -1.85 -6.80
N VAL A 213 23.31 -1.90 -7.11
CA VAL A 213 22.30 -1.05 -6.45
C VAL A 213 22.20 -1.39 -4.96
N ARG A 214 22.19 -2.69 -4.60
CA ARG A 214 22.18 -3.11 -3.19
C ARG A 214 23.41 -2.57 -2.45
N ALA A 215 24.60 -2.73 -3.02
CA ALA A 215 25.84 -2.24 -2.44
C ALA A 215 25.83 -0.71 -2.30
N ALA A 216 25.40 0.01 -3.33
CA ALA A 216 25.33 1.48 -3.31
C ALA A 216 24.40 2.02 -2.22
N LEU A 217 23.26 1.35 -1.96
CA LEU A 217 22.41 1.69 -0.82
C LEU A 217 23.17 1.53 0.50
N LEU A 218 23.74 0.35 0.75
CA LEU A 218 24.38 0.03 2.04
C LEU A 218 25.62 0.90 2.30
N ASP A 219 26.48 1.08 1.29
CA ASP A 219 27.66 1.93 1.38
C ASP A 219 27.28 3.42 1.55
N GLY A 220 26.14 3.81 0.97
CA GLY A 220 25.65 5.18 0.98
C GLY A 220 24.97 5.61 2.29
N LEU A 221 24.53 4.67 3.14
CA LEU A 221 23.88 5.00 4.41
C LEU A 221 24.88 5.54 5.45
N ALA A 222 24.49 6.59 6.17
CA ALA A 222 25.38 7.38 7.01
C ALA A 222 25.87 6.64 8.28
N THR A 223 25.05 5.75 8.83
CA THR A 223 25.36 5.05 10.10
C THR A 223 25.26 3.55 9.94
N GLU A 224 26.02 2.83 10.76
CA GLU A 224 25.98 1.37 10.79
C GLU A 224 24.62 0.83 11.21
N GLU A 225 23.94 1.51 12.14
CA GLU A 225 22.58 1.15 12.55
C GLU A 225 21.60 1.16 11.35
N LEU A 226 21.66 2.21 10.51
CA LEU A 226 20.85 2.28 9.31
C LEU A 226 21.18 1.15 8.33
N ARG A 227 22.46 0.83 8.13
CA ARG A 227 22.88 -0.26 7.24
C ARG A 227 22.31 -1.60 7.68
N VAL A 228 22.45 -1.95 8.95
CA VAL A 228 21.96 -3.21 9.50
C VAL A 228 20.43 -3.31 9.37
N VAL A 229 19.71 -2.21 9.65
CA VAL A 229 18.25 -2.20 9.55
C VAL A 229 17.80 -2.24 8.08
N ALA A 230 18.45 -1.49 7.19
CA ALA A 230 18.18 -1.54 5.76
C ALA A 230 18.41 -2.94 5.19
N GLU A 231 19.55 -3.56 5.49
CA GLU A 231 19.85 -4.93 5.04
C GLU A 231 18.77 -5.93 5.44
N ARG A 232 18.33 -5.88 6.70
CA ARG A 232 17.21 -6.74 7.17
C ARG A 232 15.92 -6.46 6.42
N GLU A 233 15.62 -5.20 6.13
CA GLU A 233 14.41 -4.81 5.40
C GLU A 233 14.45 -5.19 3.91
N LEU A 234 15.66 -5.20 3.32
CA LEU A 234 15.90 -5.69 1.96
C LEU A 234 15.66 -7.21 1.87
N ASP A 235 16.16 -7.96 2.85
CA ASP A 235 16.09 -9.42 2.87
C ASP A 235 14.71 -9.92 3.33
N ALA A 236 14.07 -9.20 4.27
CA ALA A 236 12.78 -9.52 4.86
C ALA A 236 11.90 -8.27 4.96
N PRO A 237 11.06 -7.99 3.94
CA PRO A 237 10.06 -6.92 3.97
C PRO A 237 9.26 -6.82 5.27
N GLY A 238 9.10 -5.60 5.78
CA GLY A 238 8.28 -5.28 6.96
C GLY A 238 8.97 -5.49 8.30
N THR A 239 10.27 -5.79 8.32
CA THR A 239 11.05 -5.89 9.58
C THR A 239 11.04 -4.58 10.37
N ILE A 240 11.17 -3.43 9.70
CA ILE A 240 11.16 -2.12 10.37
C ILE A 240 9.82 -1.89 11.08
N SER A 241 8.71 -2.12 10.37
CA SER A 241 7.36 -1.94 10.92
C SER A 241 7.08 -2.90 12.08
N ARG A 242 7.55 -4.15 11.99
CA ARG A 242 7.40 -5.13 13.08
C ARG A 242 8.17 -4.71 14.33
N THR A 243 9.42 -4.28 14.18
CA THR A 243 10.23 -3.78 15.30
C THR A 243 9.61 -2.53 15.95
N LEU A 244 9.02 -1.64 15.16
CA LEU A 244 8.27 -0.50 15.71
C LEU A 244 7.07 -0.96 16.54
N GLY A 245 6.27 -1.92 16.03
CA GLY A 245 5.13 -2.48 16.75
C GLY A 245 5.51 -3.17 18.05
N GLU A 246 6.57 -3.99 18.03
CA GLU A 246 7.10 -4.68 19.22
C GLU A 246 7.56 -3.69 20.30
N ARG A 247 8.24 -2.61 19.90
CA ARG A 247 8.68 -1.55 20.84
C ARG A 247 7.51 -0.77 21.42
N GLN A 248 6.50 -0.47 20.61
CA GLN A 248 5.30 0.22 21.08
C GLN A 248 4.55 -0.63 22.11
N ALA A 249 4.36 -1.92 21.85
CA ALA A 249 3.72 -2.84 22.78
C ALA A 249 4.48 -2.92 24.12
N ALA A 250 5.81 -3.04 24.08
CA ALA A 250 6.64 -3.07 25.29
C ALA A 250 6.56 -1.78 26.12
N LEU A 251 6.37 -0.61 25.47
CA LEU A 251 6.16 0.65 26.17
C LEU A 251 4.78 0.74 26.80
N ASP A 252 3.74 0.23 26.13
CA ASP A 252 2.37 0.21 26.65
C ASP A 252 2.21 -0.80 27.82
N GLU A 253 3.01 -1.87 27.86
CA GLU A 253 3.06 -2.82 29.00
C GLU A 253 3.83 -2.30 30.22
N ALA A 254 4.74 -1.33 30.02
CA ALA A 254 5.60 -0.79 31.06
C ALA A 254 5.05 0.50 31.73
N GLY A 255 3.97 1.07 31.20
CA GLY A 255 3.32 2.30 31.71
C GLY A 255 2.02 2.02 32.45
#